data_AF-A0A9W8TRE4-F1
#
_entry.id   AF-A0A9W8TRE4-F1
#
_cell.length_a   1.000
_cell.length_b   1.000
_cell.length_c   1.000
_cell.angle_alpha   90.00
_cell.angle_beta   90.00
_cell.angle_gamma   90.00
#
_symmetry.space_group_name_H-M   'P 1'
#
loop_
_entity.id
_entity.type
_entity.pdbx_description
1 polymer ?
#
loop_
_entity_poly.entity_id
_entity_poly.type
_entity_poly.pdbx_seq_one_letter_code
_entity_poly.pdbx_strand_id
1 'polypeptide(L)'
;MDSEDPQERPDGINSIINGLERYNPEATPNLEEYVRHQCENRYTDSNANRTLLKLYQLNPDRVKDEVITNILVKALTCFPSPQFSLALHLIPPSVLAPANTRNEELPEAVAKLRLLNDQLQGAQYARFWATLDSDDLYADLITDVDGFEDLVRVRIATLVSHAYREIDLPILEQWLGMDGDAAQKFITETAGWTVDGGLVKIPKNPENEAKKSEVREDVNVEMFSRVIRRAWEETARPADTAVNTTIMDVQAEEPLRADMPSKDERNKVMVTSIYQTTTSTTQSASNEIDVIKQDVVLGYSV
;
A
#
# COMPACT_ATOMS: atom_id res chain seq x y z
N MET A 1 6.01 4.76 6.18
CA MET A 1 6.73 3.53 5.81
C MET A 1 7.70 3.92 4.73
N ASP A 2 9.00 3.86 5.02
CA ASP A 2 10.01 3.97 3.97
C ASP A 2 9.71 2.93 2.89
N SER A 3 9.93 3.30 1.64
CA SER A 3 9.93 2.37 0.50
C SER A 3 10.68 1.11 0.93
N GLU A 4 10.01 -0.05 0.89
CA GLU A 4 10.62 -1.34 1.24
C GLU A 4 11.78 -1.70 0.32
N ASP A 5 11.84 -1.06 -0.84
CA ASP A 5 12.90 -1.19 -1.82
C ASP A 5 14.05 -0.19 -1.57
N PRO A 6 15.30 -0.54 -1.93
CA PRO A 6 16.46 0.32 -1.74
C PRO A 6 16.32 1.63 -2.51
N GLN A 7 16.84 2.72 -1.91
CA GLN A 7 16.83 4.06 -2.51
C GLN A 7 17.66 4.12 -3.80
N GLU A 8 18.78 3.41 -3.82
CA GLU A 8 19.66 3.31 -4.98
C GLU A 8 19.75 1.84 -5.44
N ARG A 9 19.58 1.64 -6.75
CA ARG A 9 19.72 0.33 -7.41
C ARG A 9 20.87 0.40 -8.39
N PRO A 10 21.63 -0.70 -8.58
CA PRO A 10 22.59 -0.80 -9.67
C PRO A 10 21.90 -0.54 -11.02
N ASP A 11 22.53 0.24 -11.90
CA ASP A 11 21.94 0.66 -13.19
C ASP A 11 21.48 -0.53 -14.05
N GLY A 12 22.22 -1.63 -14.03
CA GLY A 12 21.87 -2.86 -14.74
C GLY A 12 20.55 -3.46 -14.24
N ILE A 13 20.34 -3.51 -12.92
CA ILE A 13 19.11 -4.04 -12.31
C ILE A 13 17.95 -3.08 -12.57
N ASN A 14 18.19 -1.77 -12.45
CA ASN A 14 17.18 -0.75 -12.72
C ASN A 14 16.68 -0.80 -14.18
N SER A 15 17.61 -0.95 -15.13
CA SER A 15 17.30 -1.12 -16.56
C SER A 15 16.49 -2.38 -16.84
N ILE A 16 16.83 -3.50 -16.16
CA ILE A 16 16.07 -4.75 -16.30
C ILE A 16 14.63 -4.57 -15.82
N ILE A 17 14.44 -4.05 -14.59
CA ILE A 17 13.11 -3.98 -13.94
C ILE A 17 12.18 -2.99 -14.65
N ASN A 18 12.70 -1.82 -15.04
CA ASN A 18 11.90 -0.76 -15.65
C ASN A 18 11.87 -0.81 -17.18
N GLY A 19 12.72 -1.64 -17.80
CA GLY A 19 12.83 -1.79 -19.24
C GLY A 19 12.06 -2.98 -19.80
N LEU A 20 12.36 -3.30 -21.07
CA LEU A 20 11.81 -4.47 -21.77
C LEU A 20 12.50 -5.78 -21.36
N GLU A 21 13.73 -5.70 -20.84
CA GLU A 21 14.55 -6.84 -20.40
C GLU A 21 13.94 -7.62 -19.24
N ARG A 22 12.94 -7.08 -18.53
CA ARG A 22 12.15 -7.78 -17.49
C ARG A 22 11.48 -9.07 -17.95
N TYR A 23 11.36 -9.29 -19.26
CA TYR A 23 10.81 -10.52 -19.86
C TYR A 23 11.86 -11.36 -20.58
N ASN A 24 13.11 -10.89 -20.65
CA ASN A 24 14.19 -11.61 -21.29
C ASN A 24 14.74 -12.69 -20.34
N PRO A 25 14.68 -13.98 -20.72
CA PRO A 25 15.24 -15.06 -19.89
C PRO A 25 16.75 -14.92 -19.64
N GLU A 26 17.49 -14.19 -20.49
CA GLU A 26 18.93 -13.92 -20.29
C GLU A 26 19.20 -12.95 -19.13
N ALA A 27 18.20 -12.21 -18.64
CA ALA A 27 18.33 -11.35 -17.47
C ALA A 27 18.33 -12.14 -16.14
N THR A 28 17.91 -13.40 -16.15
CA THR A 28 17.78 -14.26 -14.95
C THR A 28 19.06 -14.34 -14.12
N PRO A 29 20.25 -14.64 -14.69
CA PRO A 29 21.49 -14.76 -13.89
C PRO A 29 21.89 -13.46 -13.19
N ASN A 30 21.61 -12.29 -13.80
CA ASN A 30 21.91 -11.01 -13.18
C ASN A 30 21.02 -10.75 -11.95
N LEU A 31 19.75 -11.16 -12.02
CA LEU A 31 18.82 -11.03 -10.90
C LEU A 31 19.11 -12.08 -9.81
N GLU A 32 19.51 -13.30 -10.16
CA GLU A 32 19.95 -14.32 -9.20
C GLU A 32 21.17 -13.84 -8.41
N GLU A 33 22.17 -13.30 -9.11
CA GLU A 33 23.35 -12.68 -8.51
C GLU A 33 22.95 -11.53 -7.57
N TYR A 34 21.98 -10.72 -7.98
CA TYR A 34 21.47 -9.63 -7.15
C TYR A 34 20.74 -10.13 -5.89
N VAL A 35 20.03 -11.25 -5.95
CA VAL A 35 19.45 -11.89 -4.76
C VAL A 35 20.54 -12.38 -3.81
N ARG A 36 21.61 -12.99 -4.33
CA ARG A 36 22.77 -13.38 -3.50
C ARG A 36 23.37 -12.17 -2.80
N HIS A 37 23.61 -11.08 -3.52
CA HIS A 37 24.11 -9.83 -2.94
C HIS A 37 23.16 -9.28 -1.87
N GLN A 38 21.84 -9.37 -2.05
CA GLN A 38 20.87 -8.99 -1.02
C GLN A 38 21.00 -9.85 0.25
N CYS A 39 21.27 -11.15 0.10
CA CYS A 39 21.47 -12.07 1.23
C CYS A 39 22.73 -11.74 2.02
N GLU A 40 23.80 -11.31 1.35
CA GLU A 40 25.07 -10.94 1.99
C GLU A 40 25.07 -9.54 2.64
N ASN A 41 24.24 -8.61 2.16
CA ASN A 41 24.34 -7.17 2.52
C ASN A 41 23.15 -6.64 3.34
N ARG A 42 22.34 -7.52 3.93
CA ARG A 42 21.27 -7.15 4.88
C ARG A 42 20.23 -6.13 4.35
N TYR A 43 19.99 -6.08 3.04
CA TYR A 43 18.90 -5.30 2.43
C TYR A 43 18.02 -6.17 1.54
N THR A 44 16.81 -5.70 1.20
CA THR A 44 15.87 -6.42 0.34
C THR A 44 15.32 -5.49 -0.73
N ASP A 45 15.31 -5.93 -1.97
CA ASP A 45 14.60 -5.29 -3.09
C ASP A 45 13.47 -6.20 -3.54
N SER A 46 12.30 -5.98 -2.95
CA SER A 46 11.16 -6.86 -3.17
C SER A 46 10.66 -6.79 -4.61
N ASN A 47 10.82 -5.63 -5.26
CA ASN A 47 10.45 -5.48 -6.65
C ASN A 47 11.35 -6.28 -7.61
N ALA A 48 12.66 -6.27 -7.39
CA ALA A 48 13.60 -7.12 -8.13
C ALA A 48 13.29 -8.60 -7.92
N ASN A 49 13.05 -9.00 -6.68
CA ASN A 49 12.79 -10.40 -6.31
C ASN A 49 11.51 -10.93 -6.99
N ARG A 50 10.42 -10.15 -7.00
CA ARG A 50 9.19 -10.51 -7.73
C ARG A 50 9.41 -10.55 -9.24
N THR A 51 10.27 -9.70 -9.79
CA THR A 51 10.61 -9.73 -11.22
C THR A 51 11.31 -11.04 -11.58
N LEU A 52 12.24 -11.51 -10.75
CA LEU A 52 12.89 -12.81 -10.92
C LEU A 52 11.90 -13.97 -10.82
N LEU A 53 11.03 -13.97 -9.80
CA LEU A 53 9.98 -15.00 -9.68
C LEU A 53 9.03 -15.00 -10.89
N LYS A 54 8.76 -13.82 -11.46
CA LYS A 54 7.96 -13.72 -12.68
C LYS A 54 8.68 -14.31 -13.90
N LEU A 55 9.99 -14.11 -14.03
CA LEU A 55 10.79 -14.75 -15.08
C LEU A 55 10.82 -16.28 -14.94
N TYR A 56 10.93 -16.79 -13.72
CA TYR A 56 10.80 -18.22 -13.40
C TYR A 56 9.42 -18.77 -13.78
N GLN A 57 8.35 -18.02 -13.51
CA GLN A 57 7.00 -18.40 -13.94
C GLN A 57 6.87 -18.52 -15.47
N LEU A 58 7.56 -17.65 -16.22
CA LEU A 58 7.55 -17.66 -17.68
C LEU A 58 8.51 -18.71 -18.27
N ASN A 59 9.53 -19.13 -17.53
CA ASN A 59 10.59 -20.02 -17.99
C ASN A 59 10.86 -21.15 -16.96
N PRO A 60 10.00 -22.19 -16.89
CA PRO A 60 10.13 -23.25 -15.89
C PRO A 60 11.47 -24.00 -15.92
N ASP A 61 12.12 -24.09 -17.08
CA ASP A 61 13.40 -24.80 -17.25
C ASP A 61 14.59 -24.11 -16.55
N ARG A 62 14.40 -22.85 -16.10
CA ARG A 62 15.44 -22.03 -15.46
C ARG A 62 15.23 -21.87 -13.96
N VAL A 63 14.19 -22.49 -13.40
CA VAL A 63 13.86 -22.39 -11.97
C VAL A 63 14.98 -22.97 -11.12
N LYS A 64 15.34 -22.25 -10.05
CA LYS A 64 16.27 -22.70 -9.01
C LYS A 64 15.59 -22.63 -7.65
N ASP A 65 15.46 -23.78 -7.02
CA ASP A 65 14.73 -23.95 -5.76
C ASP A 65 15.36 -23.12 -4.62
N GLU A 66 16.69 -23.15 -4.50
CA GLU A 66 17.48 -22.36 -3.54
C GLU A 66 17.20 -20.86 -3.65
N VAL A 67 17.15 -20.32 -4.87
CA VAL A 67 16.88 -18.90 -5.10
C VAL A 67 15.45 -18.54 -4.68
N ILE A 68 14.48 -19.41 -4.90
CA ILE A 68 13.10 -19.21 -4.44
C ILE A 68 13.06 -19.18 -2.90
N THR A 69 13.72 -20.13 -2.25
CA THR A 69 13.82 -20.19 -0.78
C THR A 69 14.45 -18.91 -0.22
N ASN A 70 15.58 -18.46 -0.79
CA ASN A 70 16.26 -17.23 -0.36
C ASN A 70 15.39 -15.99 -0.54
N ILE A 71 14.65 -15.88 -1.65
CA ILE A 71 13.68 -14.78 -1.84
C ILE A 71 12.59 -14.80 -0.75
N LEU A 72 12.05 -15.98 -0.41
CA LEU A 72 11.02 -16.10 0.61
C LEU A 72 11.56 -15.76 2.01
N VAL A 73 12.77 -16.20 2.36
CA VAL A 73 13.44 -15.88 3.62
C VAL A 73 13.71 -14.37 3.72
N LYS A 74 14.19 -13.75 2.64
CA LYS A 74 14.36 -12.29 2.58
C LYS A 74 13.03 -11.56 2.75
N ALA A 75 11.95 -12.08 2.15
CA ALA A 75 10.61 -11.51 2.33
C ALA A 75 10.10 -11.65 3.78
N LEU A 76 10.47 -12.72 4.50
CA LEU A 76 10.15 -12.87 5.93
C LEU A 76 10.71 -11.71 6.75
N THR A 77 11.93 -11.25 6.48
CA THR A 77 12.55 -10.13 7.23
C THR A 77 11.84 -8.77 7.04
N CYS A 78 10.92 -8.68 6.08
CA CYS A 78 10.17 -7.47 5.77
C CYS A 78 8.79 -7.41 6.44
N PHE A 79 8.42 -8.36 7.31
CA PHE A 79 7.12 -8.34 8.01
C PHE A 79 6.87 -7.00 8.72
N PRO A 80 5.62 -6.49 8.81
CA PRO A 80 4.35 -7.10 8.40
C PRO A 80 4.00 -6.88 6.92
N SER A 81 5.00 -6.73 6.05
CA SER A 81 4.78 -6.51 4.62
C SER A 81 4.07 -7.67 3.91
N PRO A 82 3.23 -7.40 2.88
CA PRO A 82 2.60 -8.44 2.06
C PRO A 82 3.56 -9.17 1.10
N GLN A 83 4.85 -8.82 1.08
CA GLN A 83 5.81 -9.31 0.08
C GLN A 83 5.99 -10.81 0.07
N PHE A 84 5.96 -11.45 1.24
CA PHE A 84 6.00 -12.91 1.34
C PHE A 84 4.83 -13.53 0.59
N SER A 85 3.61 -13.05 0.86
CA SER A 85 2.40 -13.50 0.15
C SER A 85 2.47 -13.22 -1.34
N LEU A 86 2.96 -12.05 -1.76
CA LEU A 86 3.08 -11.69 -3.18
C LEU A 86 4.08 -12.59 -3.91
N ALA A 87 5.25 -12.85 -3.32
CA ALA A 87 6.26 -13.77 -3.86
C ALA A 87 5.67 -15.16 -4.07
N LEU A 88 4.92 -15.63 -3.08
CA LEU A 88 4.33 -16.96 -3.07
C LEU A 88 3.28 -17.19 -4.17
N HIS A 89 2.52 -16.15 -4.55
CA HIS A 89 1.56 -16.23 -5.66
C HIS A 89 2.22 -16.22 -7.04
N LEU A 90 3.52 -15.88 -7.12
CA LEU A 90 4.29 -15.94 -8.36
C LEU A 90 4.95 -17.31 -8.58
N ILE A 91 5.09 -18.13 -7.54
CA ILE A 91 5.63 -19.48 -7.64
C ILE A 91 4.58 -20.37 -8.31
N PRO A 92 4.89 -21.03 -9.46
CA PRO A 92 3.93 -21.88 -10.14
C PRO A 92 3.47 -23.06 -9.26
N PRO A 93 2.15 -23.38 -9.20
CA PRO A 93 1.67 -24.55 -8.47
C PRO A 93 2.30 -25.87 -8.93
N SER A 94 2.73 -25.93 -10.19
CA SER A 94 3.43 -27.10 -10.73
C SER A 94 4.77 -27.36 -10.06
N VAL A 95 5.47 -26.33 -9.58
CA VAL A 95 6.74 -26.45 -8.85
C VAL A 95 6.51 -26.96 -7.43
N LEU A 96 5.38 -26.56 -6.83
CA LEU A 96 4.98 -26.97 -5.48
C LEU A 96 4.23 -28.32 -5.44
N ALA A 97 3.95 -28.92 -6.60
CA ALA A 97 3.20 -30.16 -6.68
C ALA A 97 4.14 -31.37 -6.48
N PRO A 98 3.84 -32.28 -5.52
CA PRO A 98 4.73 -33.38 -5.15
C PRO A 98 5.02 -34.38 -6.29
N ALA A 99 4.23 -34.37 -7.36
CA ALA A 99 4.41 -35.22 -8.53
C ALA A 99 5.39 -34.66 -9.59
N ASN A 100 5.70 -33.36 -9.53
CA ASN A 100 6.50 -32.66 -10.55
C ASN A 100 7.87 -32.19 -10.04
N THR A 101 8.06 -32.17 -8.72
CA THR A 101 9.33 -31.76 -8.12
C THR A 101 10.32 -32.91 -8.21
N ARG A 102 11.51 -32.65 -8.78
CA ARG A 102 12.61 -33.64 -8.78
C ARG A 102 13.11 -33.94 -7.36
N ASN A 103 12.83 -33.04 -6.40
CA ASN A 103 13.13 -33.13 -4.98
C ASN A 103 11.91 -32.73 -4.14
N GLU A 104 11.56 -33.49 -3.10
CA GLU A 104 10.45 -33.17 -2.17
C GLU A 104 10.75 -31.98 -1.23
N GLU A 105 11.95 -31.40 -1.33
CA GLU A 105 12.54 -30.43 -0.41
C GLU A 105 11.89 -29.03 -0.51
N LEU A 106 11.61 -28.53 -1.72
CA LEU A 106 11.07 -27.18 -1.90
C LEU A 106 9.63 -27.02 -1.35
N PRO A 107 8.67 -27.94 -1.59
CA PRO A 107 7.34 -27.85 -0.99
C PRO A 107 7.38 -27.86 0.54
N GLU A 108 8.27 -28.65 1.15
CA GLU A 108 8.47 -28.68 2.61
C GLU A 108 9.04 -27.35 3.12
N ALA A 109 10.10 -26.84 2.47
CA ALA A 109 10.69 -25.55 2.78
C ALA A 109 9.64 -24.42 2.73
N VAL A 110 8.83 -24.38 1.67
CA VAL A 110 7.76 -23.38 1.53
C VAL A 110 6.70 -23.53 2.62
N ALA A 111 6.34 -24.75 3.03
CA ALA A 111 5.38 -24.96 4.12
C ALA A 111 5.93 -24.46 5.47
N LYS A 112 7.19 -24.74 5.76
CA LYS A 112 7.90 -24.25 6.95
C LYS A 112 8.01 -22.72 6.98
N LEU A 113 8.42 -22.11 5.86
CA LEU A 113 8.51 -20.65 5.75
C LEU A 113 7.13 -19.97 5.88
N ARG A 114 6.06 -20.59 5.36
CA ARG A 114 4.69 -20.10 5.56
C ARG A 114 4.31 -20.08 7.04
N LEU A 115 4.61 -21.14 7.77
CA LEU A 115 4.34 -21.21 9.22
C LEU A 115 5.06 -20.08 9.97
N LEU A 116 6.33 -19.84 9.66
CA LEU A 116 7.10 -18.74 10.23
C LEU A 116 6.50 -17.37 9.88
N ASN A 117 6.10 -17.16 8.61
CA ASN A 117 5.42 -15.93 8.19
C ASN A 117 4.15 -15.69 9.00
N ASP A 118 3.29 -16.71 9.16
CA ASP A 118 2.02 -16.57 9.87
C ASP A 118 2.23 -16.20 11.35
N GLN A 119 3.30 -16.72 11.97
CA GLN A 119 3.67 -16.36 13.34
C GLN A 119 4.18 -14.92 13.44
N LEU A 120 5.04 -14.48 12.51
CA LEU A 120 5.54 -13.09 12.47
C LEU A 120 4.42 -12.08 12.20
N GLN A 121 3.57 -12.35 11.21
CA GLN A 121 2.42 -11.51 10.86
C GLN A 121 1.37 -11.46 11.99
N GLY A 122 1.21 -12.58 12.72
CA GLY A 122 0.35 -12.66 13.90
C GLY A 122 0.95 -12.08 15.18
N ALA A 123 2.14 -11.45 15.13
CA ALA A 123 2.90 -10.96 16.29
C ALA A 123 3.14 -12.02 17.39
N GLN A 124 3.20 -13.30 17.01
CA GLN A 124 3.47 -14.43 17.90
C GLN A 124 4.98 -14.67 18.01
N TYR A 125 5.76 -13.65 18.39
CA TYR A 125 7.23 -13.66 18.33
C TYR A 125 7.87 -14.75 19.19
N ALA A 126 7.36 -14.96 20.41
CA ALA A 126 7.85 -16.03 21.29
C ALA A 126 7.71 -17.42 20.64
N ARG A 127 6.59 -17.65 19.95
CA ARG A 127 6.32 -18.91 19.24
C ARG A 127 7.18 -19.03 17.99
N PHE A 128 7.45 -17.91 17.32
CA PHE A 128 8.35 -17.85 16.18
C PHE A 128 9.75 -18.37 16.54
N TRP A 129 10.38 -17.83 17.58
CA TRP A 129 11.70 -18.28 18.02
C TRP A 129 11.70 -19.76 18.43
N ALA A 130 10.71 -20.19 19.22
CA ALA A 130 10.58 -21.60 19.59
C ALA A 130 10.35 -22.54 18.39
N THR A 131 9.70 -22.06 17.31
CA THR A 131 9.51 -22.84 16.08
C THR A 131 10.79 -22.88 15.27
N LEU A 132 11.51 -21.77 15.17
CA LEU A 132 12.81 -21.67 14.51
C LEU A 132 13.84 -22.62 15.13
N ASP A 133 13.86 -22.71 16.46
CA ASP A 133 14.77 -23.58 17.23
C ASP A 133 14.33 -25.07 17.28
N SER A 134 13.15 -25.40 16.74
CA SER A 134 12.56 -26.74 16.93
C SER A 134 13.06 -27.81 15.98
N ASP A 135 13.61 -27.42 14.83
CA ASP A 135 13.98 -28.32 13.73
C ASP A 135 15.18 -27.76 12.97
N ASP A 136 16.22 -28.58 12.81
CA ASP A 136 17.46 -28.23 12.12
C ASP A 136 17.22 -27.72 10.70
N LEU A 137 16.13 -28.15 10.04
CA LEU A 137 15.81 -27.66 8.70
C LEU A 137 15.53 -26.15 8.68
N TYR A 138 15.03 -25.55 9.77
CA TYR A 138 14.86 -24.10 9.83
C TYR A 138 16.20 -23.37 9.82
N ALA A 139 17.21 -23.91 10.50
CA ALA A 139 18.55 -23.36 10.50
C ALA A 139 19.14 -23.39 9.09
N ASP A 140 18.98 -24.50 8.37
CA ASP A 140 19.42 -24.63 6.97
C ASP A 140 18.73 -23.59 6.07
N LEU A 141 17.42 -23.36 6.24
CA LEU A 141 16.66 -22.39 5.43
C LEU A 141 17.11 -20.94 5.61
N ILE A 142 17.63 -20.57 6.77
CA ILE A 142 18.05 -19.19 7.05
C ILE A 142 19.56 -18.95 6.90
N THR A 143 20.34 -20.02 6.74
CA THR A 143 21.82 -19.97 6.76
C THR A 143 22.40 -19.06 5.68
N ASP A 144 21.76 -19.00 4.51
CA ASP A 144 22.23 -18.19 3.39
C ASP A 144 22.00 -16.67 3.58
N VAL A 145 21.15 -16.28 4.54
CA VAL A 145 20.80 -14.88 4.77
C VAL A 145 21.58 -14.33 5.96
N ASP A 146 22.61 -13.52 5.68
CA ASP A 146 23.42 -12.90 6.72
C ASP A 146 22.57 -12.01 7.64
N GLY A 147 22.72 -12.21 8.94
CA GLY A 147 22.00 -11.46 9.95
C GLY A 147 20.48 -11.63 9.91
N PHE A 148 19.95 -12.77 9.44
CA PHE A 148 18.50 -13.02 9.40
C PHE A 148 17.81 -12.71 10.74
N GLU A 149 18.32 -13.27 11.85
CA GLU A 149 17.72 -13.06 13.16
C GLU A 149 17.83 -11.60 13.62
N ASP A 150 18.96 -10.94 13.35
CA ASP A 150 19.17 -9.52 13.68
C ASP A 150 18.15 -8.63 12.95
N LEU A 151 17.94 -8.90 11.65
CA LEU A 151 16.95 -8.19 10.83
C LEU A 151 15.54 -8.37 11.38
N VAL A 152 15.19 -9.60 11.78
CA VAL A 152 13.91 -9.89 12.42
C VAL A 152 13.79 -9.12 13.74
N ARG A 153 14.80 -9.17 14.63
CA ARG A 153 14.80 -8.47 15.92
C ARG A 153 14.66 -6.96 15.77
N VAL A 154 15.40 -6.34 14.84
CA VAL A 154 15.29 -4.90 14.53
C VAL A 154 13.88 -4.56 14.04
N ARG A 155 13.28 -5.43 13.23
CA ARG A 155 11.91 -5.24 12.76
C ARG A 155 10.89 -5.38 13.90
N ILE A 156 11.01 -6.39 14.77
CA ILE A 156 10.20 -6.52 16.00
C ILE A 156 10.31 -5.24 16.83
N ALA A 157 11.53 -4.77 17.08
CA ALA A 157 11.76 -3.56 17.87
C ALA A 157 11.10 -2.33 17.23
N THR A 158 11.18 -2.19 15.91
CA THR A 158 10.51 -1.10 15.18
C THR A 158 8.99 -1.15 15.39
N LEU A 159 8.36 -2.32 15.25
CA LEU A 159 6.91 -2.48 15.44
C LEU A 159 6.49 -2.21 16.90
N VAL A 160 7.29 -2.70 17.84
CA VAL A 160 7.10 -2.43 19.27
C VAL A 160 7.19 -0.93 19.55
N SER A 161 8.12 -0.22 18.92
CA SER A 161 8.28 1.22 19.08
C SER A 161 7.05 2.02 18.64
N HIS A 162 6.28 1.50 17.69
CA HIS A 162 5.06 2.13 17.21
C HIS A 162 3.89 1.89 18.18
N ALA A 163 3.82 0.72 18.80
CA ALA A 163 2.66 0.29 19.58
C ALA A 163 2.76 0.57 21.09
N TYR A 164 3.96 0.74 21.65
CA TYR A 164 4.17 0.79 23.10
C TYR A 164 5.02 1.96 23.56
N ARG A 165 4.72 2.50 24.74
CA ARG A 165 5.56 3.48 25.47
C ARG A 165 6.40 2.85 26.55
N GLU A 166 5.83 1.83 27.20
CA GLU A 166 6.41 1.14 28.34
C GLU A 166 6.08 -0.35 28.20
N ILE A 167 7.06 -1.22 28.39
CA ILE A 167 6.92 -2.69 28.33
C ILE A 167 7.75 -3.33 29.43
N ASP A 168 7.22 -4.38 30.05
CA ASP A 168 7.97 -5.19 31.01
C ASP A 168 9.13 -5.94 30.32
N LEU A 169 10.33 -5.85 30.90
CA LEU A 169 11.54 -6.46 30.34
C LEU A 169 11.38 -7.96 30.00
N PRO A 170 10.77 -8.81 30.85
CA PRO A 170 10.63 -10.24 30.54
C PRO A 170 9.78 -10.53 29.30
N ILE A 171 8.78 -9.68 29.02
CA ILE A 171 7.94 -9.83 27.81
C ILE A 171 8.77 -9.47 26.58
N LEU A 172 9.55 -8.41 26.66
CA LEU A 172 10.39 -7.97 25.55
C LEU A 172 11.52 -8.96 25.25
N GLU A 173 12.16 -9.52 26.28
CA GLU A 173 13.15 -10.60 26.16
C GLU A 173 12.56 -11.80 25.38
N GLN A 174 11.34 -12.21 25.75
CA GLN A 174 10.63 -13.29 25.07
C GLN A 174 10.32 -12.97 23.60
N TRP A 175 9.99 -11.72 23.27
CA TRP A 175 9.73 -11.30 21.89
C TRP A 175 10.99 -11.18 21.05
N LEU A 176 12.10 -10.79 21.65
CA LEU A 176 13.40 -10.71 20.97
C LEU A 176 14.08 -12.07 20.84
N GLY A 177 13.64 -13.07 21.62
CA GLY A 177 14.28 -14.39 21.68
C GLY A 177 15.69 -14.29 22.28
N MET A 178 15.88 -13.38 23.24
CA MET A 178 17.17 -13.11 23.88
C MET A 178 16.95 -12.86 25.36
N ASP A 179 17.88 -13.34 26.20
CA ASP A 179 17.80 -13.18 27.65
C ASP A 179 19.00 -12.40 28.20
N GLY A 180 18.80 -11.65 29.29
CA GLY A 180 19.87 -11.10 30.10
C GLY A 180 20.67 -9.97 29.44
N ASP A 181 22.00 -10.03 29.56
CA ASP A 181 22.91 -8.95 29.11
C ASP A 181 22.82 -8.70 27.59
N ALA A 182 22.56 -9.75 26.81
CA ALA A 182 22.44 -9.64 25.36
C ALA A 182 21.18 -8.85 24.96
N ALA A 183 20.06 -9.09 25.64
CA ALA A 183 18.83 -8.32 25.44
C ALA A 183 19.01 -6.85 25.85
N GLN A 184 19.65 -6.58 26.99
CA GLN A 184 19.90 -5.21 27.45
C GLN A 184 20.79 -4.41 26.48
N LYS A 185 21.84 -5.04 25.93
CA LYS A 185 22.69 -4.43 24.89
C LYS A 185 21.90 -4.08 23.65
N PHE A 186 21.09 -5.00 23.14
CA PHE A 186 20.23 -4.74 21.98
C PHE A 186 19.26 -3.58 22.23
N ILE A 187 18.59 -3.57 23.39
CA ILE A 187 17.64 -2.52 23.78
C ILE A 187 18.32 -1.15 23.85
N THR A 188 19.54 -1.09 24.39
CA THR A 188 20.24 0.18 24.63
C THR A 188 20.97 0.68 23.38
N GLU A 189 21.73 -0.19 22.71
CA GLU A 189 22.62 0.17 21.60
C GLU A 189 21.90 0.17 20.25
N THR A 190 21.01 -0.80 20.01
CA THR A 190 20.32 -0.95 18.72
C THR A 190 18.99 -0.22 18.72
N ALA A 191 18.16 -0.44 19.74
CA ALA A 191 16.82 0.17 19.81
C ALA A 191 16.84 1.60 20.39
N GLY A 192 17.88 1.97 21.13
CA GLY A 192 18.00 3.30 21.75
C GLY A 192 16.97 3.56 22.85
N TRP A 193 16.51 2.51 23.54
CA TRP A 193 15.53 2.59 24.62
C TRP A 193 16.21 2.57 25.99
N THR A 194 15.48 2.97 27.03
CA THR A 194 16.00 3.03 28.41
C THR A 194 15.33 1.99 29.29
N VAL A 195 16.11 1.30 30.13
CA VAL A 195 15.61 0.29 31.07
C VAL A 195 15.66 0.85 32.49
N ASP A 196 14.51 0.86 33.16
CA ASP A 196 14.33 1.40 34.52
C ASP A 196 13.62 0.37 35.40
N GLY A 197 14.34 -0.25 36.34
CA GLY A 197 13.76 -1.16 37.33
C GLY A 197 13.01 -2.39 36.79
N GLY A 198 13.32 -2.83 35.58
CA GLY A 198 12.62 -3.93 34.89
C GLY A 198 11.53 -3.48 33.90
N LEU A 199 11.35 -2.17 33.73
CA LEU A 199 10.46 -1.57 32.74
C LEU A 199 11.27 -0.89 31.63
N VAL A 200 10.95 -1.19 30.37
CA VAL A 200 11.59 -0.62 29.19
C VAL A 200 10.77 0.58 28.71
N LYS A 201 11.39 1.77 28.69
CA LYS A 201 10.79 3.02 28.24
C LYS A 201 11.20 3.33 26.80
N ILE A 202 10.20 3.41 25.94
CA ILE A 202 10.33 3.67 24.51
C ILE A 202 10.16 5.17 24.25
N PRO A 203 11.07 5.81 23.48
CA PRO A 203 10.94 7.21 23.10
C PRO A 203 9.62 7.49 22.37
N LYS A 204 9.03 8.66 22.63
CA LYS A 204 7.83 9.09 21.92
C LYS A 204 8.14 9.33 20.45
N ASN A 205 7.36 8.72 19.57
CA ASN A 205 7.39 8.94 18.14
C ASN A 205 5.97 9.28 17.64
N PRO A 206 5.79 9.73 16.38
CA PRO A 206 4.49 10.09 15.84
C PRO A 206 3.44 8.96 15.88
N GLU A 207 3.88 7.70 15.84
CA GLU A 207 3.03 6.51 15.80
C GLU A 207 2.55 6.08 17.20
N ASN A 208 3.38 6.28 18.22
CA ASN A 208 3.17 5.90 19.61
C ASN A 208 2.52 7.03 20.44
N GLU A 209 2.41 8.23 19.87
CA GLU A 209 1.71 9.34 20.51
C GLU A 209 0.20 9.26 20.24
N ALA A 210 -0.58 9.29 21.33
CA ALA A 210 -2.04 9.33 21.26
C ALA A 210 -2.47 10.74 20.86
N LYS A 211 -2.40 11.03 19.56
CA LYS A 211 -2.88 12.30 19.01
C LYS A 211 -4.39 12.23 18.84
N LYS A 212 -5.09 13.19 19.43
CA LYS A 212 -6.51 13.39 19.15
C LYS A 212 -6.62 13.93 17.72
N SER A 213 -7.05 13.11 16.77
CA SER A 213 -7.42 13.59 15.44
C SER A 213 -8.77 14.29 15.53
N GLU A 214 -8.77 15.63 15.47
CA GLU A 214 -10.00 16.35 15.15
C GLU A 214 -10.22 16.21 13.64
N VAL A 215 -11.03 15.22 13.25
CA VAL A 215 -11.48 15.10 11.86
C VAL A 215 -12.41 16.28 11.58
N ARG A 216 -11.83 17.35 11.03
CA ARG A 216 -12.60 18.40 10.35
C ARG A 216 -12.45 18.14 8.86
N GLU A 217 -13.57 17.91 8.20
CA GLU A 217 -13.59 17.86 6.74
C GLU A 217 -13.40 19.30 6.23
N ASP A 218 -12.24 19.56 5.65
CA ASP A 218 -11.98 20.81 4.95
C ASP A 218 -12.55 20.71 3.53
N VAL A 219 -13.82 21.07 3.41
CA VAL A 219 -14.52 21.05 2.13
C VAL A 219 -14.29 22.38 1.41
N ASN A 220 -13.29 22.42 0.53
CA ASN A 220 -13.04 23.59 -0.32
C ASN A 220 -14.02 23.63 -1.51
N VAL A 221 -14.42 24.84 -1.93
CA VAL A 221 -15.29 25.09 -3.09
C VAL A 221 -14.74 24.46 -4.37
N GLU A 222 -13.42 24.34 -4.49
CA GLU A 222 -12.76 23.66 -5.62
C GLU A 222 -13.17 22.18 -5.76
N MET A 223 -13.51 21.49 -4.66
CA MET A 223 -13.99 20.11 -4.70
C MET A 223 -15.37 20.00 -5.37
N PHE A 224 -16.15 21.09 -5.36
CA PHE A 224 -17.45 21.19 -6.05
C PHE A 224 -17.34 21.74 -7.47
N SER A 225 -16.15 22.16 -7.91
CA SER A 225 -15.96 22.80 -9.23
C SER A 225 -16.50 21.95 -10.39
N ARG A 226 -16.34 20.62 -10.34
CA ARG A 226 -16.87 19.69 -11.35
C ARG A 226 -18.39 19.63 -11.37
N VAL A 227 -19.02 19.70 -10.20
CA VAL A 227 -20.49 19.70 -10.05
C VAL A 227 -21.07 21.01 -10.54
N ILE A 228 -20.48 22.14 -10.13
CA ILE A 228 -20.88 23.49 -10.55
C ILE A 228 -20.71 23.64 -12.06
N ARG A 229 -19.59 23.19 -12.62
CA ARG A 229 -19.32 23.20 -14.06
C ARG A 229 -20.36 22.38 -14.83
N ARG A 230 -20.65 21.17 -14.38
CA ARG A 230 -21.65 20.30 -15.03
C ARG A 230 -23.05 20.91 -14.98
N ALA A 231 -23.45 21.49 -13.85
CA ALA A 231 -24.74 22.18 -13.72
C ALA A 231 -24.83 23.39 -14.65
N TRP A 232 -23.73 24.13 -14.84
CA TRP A 232 -23.68 25.21 -15.83
C TRP A 232 -23.73 24.70 -17.27
N GLU A 233 -23.02 23.62 -17.61
CA GLU A 233 -23.04 23.02 -18.94
C GLU A 233 -24.41 22.40 -19.31
N GLU A 234 -25.14 21.85 -18.33
CA GLU A 234 -26.51 21.34 -18.51
C GLU A 234 -27.53 22.48 -18.71
N THR A 235 -27.36 23.61 -18.03
CA THR A 235 -28.24 24.79 -18.17
C THR A 235 -27.89 25.68 -19.36
N ALA A 236 -26.63 25.68 -19.80
CA ALA A 236 -26.17 26.39 -20.99
C ALA A 236 -26.44 25.65 -22.31
N ARG A 237 -26.97 24.41 -22.25
CA ARG A 237 -27.42 23.68 -23.44
C ARG A 237 -28.74 24.31 -23.92
N PRO A 238 -28.81 24.90 -25.13
CA PRO A 238 -30.06 25.43 -25.64
C PRO A 238 -31.10 24.31 -25.78
N ALA A 239 -32.36 24.61 -25.45
CA ALA A 239 -33.47 23.66 -25.41
C ALA A 239 -33.85 23.03 -26.77
N ASP A 240 -33.17 23.40 -27.86
CA ASP A 240 -33.50 22.96 -29.23
C ASP A 240 -32.43 22.05 -29.82
N THR A 241 -32.20 20.88 -29.22
CA THR A 241 -31.57 19.75 -29.93
C THR A 241 -32.31 18.45 -29.68
N ALA A 242 -33.64 18.53 -29.71
CA ALA A 242 -34.52 17.39 -29.88
C ALA A 242 -35.12 17.41 -31.29
N VAL A 243 -34.31 17.44 -32.35
CA VAL A 243 -34.78 17.16 -33.73
C VAL A 243 -33.72 16.41 -34.53
N ASN A 244 -34.11 15.21 -34.97
CA ASN A 244 -33.56 14.38 -36.06
C ASN A 244 -32.12 13.86 -35.97
N THR A 245 -31.99 12.68 -35.36
CA THR A 245 -31.07 11.66 -35.87
C THR A 245 -31.64 11.10 -37.17
N THR A 246 -31.26 11.66 -38.32
CA THR A 246 -31.38 10.97 -39.62
C THR A 246 -30.10 11.21 -40.41
N ILE A 247 -29.55 10.07 -40.81
CA ILE A 247 -28.33 9.85 -41.57
C ILE A 247 -28.29 10.72 -42.83
N MET A 248 -27.16 11.42 -43.06
CA MET A 248 -26.45 11.44 -44.35
C MET A 248 -25.11 12.21 -44.25
N ASP A 249 -24.04 11.52 -44.65
CA ASP A 249 -22.75 12.09 -45.06
C ASP A 249 -22.91 13.30 -45.98
N VAL A 250 -22.23 14.42 -45.71
CA VAL A 250 -21.49 15.21 -46.72
C VAL A 250 -20.40 16.04 -46.02
N GLN A 251 -19.18 15.96 -46.55
CA GLN A 251 -18.01 16.80 -46.26
C GLN A 251 -18.32 18.30 -46.46
N ALA A 252 -17.91 19.19 -45.53
CA ALA A 252 -17.56 20.58 -45.85
C ALA A 252 -16.91 21.33 -44.67
N GLU A 253 -15.67 21.76 -44.91
CA GLU A 253 -14.94 22.95 -44.45
C GLU A 253 -15.47 23.82 -43.28
N GLU A 254 -14.58 24.10 -42.32
CA GLU A 254 -14.63 25.31 -41.48
C GLU A 254 -14.68 26.57 -42.37
N PRO A 255 -15.47 27.59 -41.99
CA PRO A 255 -14.77 28.83 -41.64
C PRO A 255 -15.42 29.77 -40.60
N LEU A 256 -14.52 30.58 -40.04
CA LEU A 256 -14.65 31.98 -39.58
C LEU A 256 -15.28 32.31 -38.21
N ARG A 257 -14.36 32.65 -37.29
CA ARG A 257 -14.53 33.44 -36.06
C ARG A 257 -15.58 34.57 -36.21
N ALA A 258 -16.59 34.53 -35.34
CA ALA A 258 -17.36 35.70 -34.93
C ALA A 258 -17.02 36.05 -33.48
N ASP A 259 -16.91 37.36 -33.20
CA ASP A 259 -16.32 37.96 -32.01
C ASP A 259 -16.97 37.56 -30.68
N MET A 260 -16.11 37.30 -29.69
CA MET A 260 -16.48 37.07 -28.30
C MET A 260 -16.68 38.40 -27.55
N PRO A 261 -17.79 38.61 -26.82
CA PRO A 261 -17.98 39.81 -26.00
C PRO A 261 -17.05 39.82 -24.77
N SER A 262 -16.66 41.03 -24.35
CA SER A 262 -15.63 41.29 -23.34
C SER A 262 -16.00 40.76 -21.94
N LYS A 263 -15.01 40.46 -21.10
CA LYS A 263 -15.19 39.85 -19.76
C LYS A 263 -16.12 40.65 -18.84
N ASP A 264 -16.17 41.97 -18.96
CA ASP A 264 -17.00 42.81 -18.09
C ASP A 264 -18.49 42.72 -18.42
N GLU A 265 -18.86 42.57 -19.70
CA GLU A 265 -20.26 42.34 -20.08
C GLU A 265 -20.75 40.97 -19.62
N ARG A 266 -19.87 39.94 -19.63
CA ARG A 266 -20.21 38.61 -19.09
C ARG A 266 -20.47 38.66 -17.59
N ASN A 267 -19.65 39.38 -16.83
CA ASN A 267 -19.84 39.51 -15.39
C ASN A 267 -21.11 40.29 -15.06
N LYS A 268 -21.45 41.34 -15.82
CA LYS A 268 -22.69 42.10 -15.60
C LYS A 268 -23.94 41.26 -15.83
N VAL A 269 -23.98 40.50 -16.93
CA VAL A 269 -25.11 39.60 -17.24
C VAL A 269 -25.21 38.46 -16.23
N MET A 270 -24.07 37.92 -15.78
CA MET A 270 -24.01 36.85 -14.78
C MET A 270 -24.54 37.31 -13.41
N VAL A 271 -24.14 38.50 -12.95
CA VAL A 271 -24.62 39.06 -11.69
C VAL A 271 -26.13 39.35 -11.75
N THR A 272 -26.62 39.97 -12.84
CA THR A 272 -28.06 40.27 -12.97
C THR A 272 -28.92 38.99 -13.01
N SER A 273 -28.45 37.93 -13.68
CA SER A 273 -29.15 36.65 -13.74
C SER A 273 -29.19 35.91 -12.39
N ILE A 274 -28.10 35.95 -11.62
CA ILE A 274 -28.04 35.35 -10.27
C ILE A 274 -29.00 36.07 -9.30
N TYR A 275 -29.10 37.40 -9.38
CA TYR A 275 -30.04 38.18 -8.55
C TYR A 275 -31.51 37.89 -8.90
N GLN A 276 -31.83 37.69 -10.18
CA GLN A 276 -33.20 37.36 -10.60
C GLN A 276 -33.59 35.92 -10.22
N THR A 277 -32.64 34.98 -10.30
CA THR A 277 -32.91 33.58 -9.94
C THR A 277 -33.10 33.44 -8.43
N THR A 278 -32.24 34.06 -7.62
CA THR A 278 -32.34 34.01 -6.15
C THR A 278 -33.60 34.68 -5.62
N THR A 279 -34.04 35.79 -6.21
CA THR A 279 -35.32 36.43 -5.83
C THR A 279 -36.53 35.55 -6.16
N SER A 280 -36.54 34.86 -7.30
CA SER A 280 -37.64 33.94 -7.65
C SER A 280 -37.71 32.70 -6.74
N THR A 281 -36.55 32.11 -6.40
CA THR A 281 -36.49 30.93 -5.52
C THR A 281 -36.92 31.26 -4.09
N THR A 282 -36.57 32.46 -3.61
CA THR A 282 -36.98 32.91 -2.26
C THR A 282 -38.48 33.19 -2.20
N GLN A 283 -39.08 33.69 -3.29
CA GLN A 283 -40.52 33.88 -3.41
C GLN A 283 -41.29 32.55 -3.48
N SER A 284 -40.75 31.57 -4.20
CA SER A 284 -41.36 30.23 -4.30
C SER A 284 -41.31 29.47 -2.97
N ALA A 285 -40.18 29.55 -2.24
CA ALA A 285 -40.05 28.96 -0.91
C ALA A 285 -40.95 29.64 0.14
N SER A 286 -41.17 30.95 0.02
CA SER A 286 -42.10 31.67 0.91
C SER A 286 -43.55 31.24 0.68
N ASN A 287 -43.95 31.05 -0.59
CA ASN A 287 -45.29 30.57 -0.93
C ASN A 287 -45.53 29.11 -0.48
N GLU A 288 -44.53 28.23 -0.57
CA GLU A 288 -44.64 26.86 -0.04
C GLU A 288 -44.79 26.82 1.50
N ILE A 289 -44.08 27.69 2.22
CA ILE A 289 -44.19 27.77 3.68
C ILE A 289 -45.58 28.28 4.11
N ASP A 290 -46.19 29.20 3.36
CA ASP A 290 -47.54 29.70 3.67
C ASP A 290 -48.63 28.67 3.37
N VAL A 291 -48.47 27.82 2.34
CA VAL A 291 -49.37 26.68 2.07
C VAL A 291 -49.28 25.64 3.20
N ILE A 292 -48.06 25.31 3.65
CA ILE A 292 -47.86 24.34 4.75
C ILE A 292 -48.46 24.87 6.07
N LYS A 293 -48.40 26.18 6.32
CA LYS A 293 -49.03 26.79 7.51
C LYS A 293 -50.56 26.76 7.46
N GLN A 294 -51.17 26.88 6.28
CA GLN A 294 -52.63 26.76 6.12
C GLN A 294 -53.12 25.33 6.35
N ASP A 295 -52.38 24.33 5.87
CA ASP A 295 -52.73 22.91 6.06
C ASP A 295 -52.61 22.46 7.53
N VAL A 296 -51.66 23.01 8.29
CA VAL A 296 -51.51 22.71 9.72
C VAL A 296 -52.64 23.31 10.58
N VAL A 297 -53.23 24.43 10.17
CA VAL A 297 -54.35 25.08 10.89
C VAL A 297 -55.69 24.36 10.65
N LEU A 298 -55.87 23.73 9.48
CA LEU A 298 -57.08 22.96 9.15
C LEU A 298 -57.08 21.54 9.72
N GLY A 299 -55.92 20.99 10.10
CA GLY A 299 -55.78 19.65 10.69
C GLY A 299 -56.11 19.53 12.18
N TYR A 300 -56.42 20.63 12.88
CA TYR A 300 -56.71 20.65 14.32
C TYR A 300 -58.17 21.05 14.67
N SER A 301 -59.10 20.99 13.72
CA SER A 301 -60.52 21.20 13.99
C SER A 301 -61.41 20.14 13.34
N VAL A 302 -61.35 18.91 13.88
CA VAL A 302 -62.49 17.97 14.07
C VAL A 302 -62.19 17.11 15.28
#